data_AF-A0A1R1STH9-F1
#
_entry.id   AF-A0A1R1STH9-F1
#
_cell.length_a   1.000
_cell.length_b   1.000
_cell.length_c   1.000
_cell.angle_alpha   90.00
_cell.angle_beta   90.00
_cell.angle_gamma   90.00
#
_symmetry.space_group_name_H-M   'P 1'
#
loop_
_entity.id
_entity.type
_entity.pdbx_description
1 polymer ?
#
loop_
_entity_poly.entity_id
_entity_poly.type
_entity_poly.pdbx_seq_one_letter_code
_entity_poly.pdbx_strand_id
1 'polypeptide(L)'
;MDKEFRERFGMFRRTQVVRVAGVDNRPEIAELEETVKELSTRLTTLRGTAADAVASQLQGVSDRLDALRIKPIVPPHIEEIELDTTWGEDWDKADAAGRREILLDLNVRVSVGAPTGWRRPVSERLTFEIRRPDPEADALMEAAHQANL
;
A
#
# COMPACT_ATOMS: atom_id res chain seq x y z
N MET A 1 25.17 -17.69 0.34
CA MET A 1 23.99 -16.83 0.12
C MET A 1 23.56 -16.21 1.45
N ASP A 2 23.15 -17.02 2.42
CA ASP A 2 22.64 -16.56 3.72
C ASP A 2 23.59 -15.61 4.45
N LYS A 3 24.88 -15.95 4.56
CA LYS A 3 25.89 -15.09 5.20
C LYS A 3 26.04 -13.73 4.49
N GLU A 4 26.17 -13.75 3.16
CA GLU A 4 26.36 -12.56 2.33
C GLU A 4 25.14 -11.63 2.38
N PHE A 5 23.93 -12.19 2.37
CA PHE A 5 22.70 -11.42 2.53
C PHE A 5 22.65 -10.74 3.90
N ARG A 6 22.94 -11.46 4.99
CA ARG A 6 22.94 -10.91 6.34
C ARG A 6 23.97 -9.78 6.53
N GLU A 7 25.19 -9.96 6.00
CA GLU A 7 26.25 -8.96 6.13
C GLU A 7 25.91 -7.66 5.40
N ARG A 8 25.24 -7.76 4.24
CA ARG A 8 24.92 -6.59 3.40
C ARG A 8 23.58 -5.95 3.73
N PHE A 9 22.56 -6.74 4.09
CA PHE A 9 21.18 -6.27 4.23
C PHE A 9 20.55 -6.56 5.59
N GLY A 10 21.12 -7.48 6.36
CA GLY A 10 20.49 -8.00 7.58
C GLY A 10 20.30 -6.97 8.69
N MET A 11 21.09 -5.89 8.68
CA MET A 11 20.98 -4.81 9.66
C MET A 11 19.91 -3.76 9.33
N PHE A 12 19.39 -3.72 8.10
CA PHE A 12 18.41 -2.72 7.71
C PHE A 12 17.04 -3.07 8.29
N ARG A 13 16.38 -2.03 8.81
CA ARG A 13 14.98 -2.11 9.22
C ARG A 13 14.13 -2.41 8.00
N ARG A 14 13.13 -3.26 8.20
CA ARG A 14 12.17 -3.55 7.15
C ARG A 14 11.27 -2.35 6.97
N THR A 15 11.14 -1.86 5.74
CA THR A 15 10.18 -0.82 5.40
C THR A 15 9.00 -1.45 4.68
N GLN A 16 7.80 -0.97 4.98
CA GLN A 16 6.58 -1.36 4.27
C GLN A 16 5.94 -0.12 3.66
N VAL A 17 5.66 -0.18 2.36
CA VAL A 17 4.93 0.86 1.66
C VAL A 17 3.43 0.67 1.92
N VAL A 18 2.84 1.55 2.71
CA VAL A 18 1.40 1.58 2.99
C VAL A 18 0.74 2.66 2.14
N ARG A 19 -0.29 2.26 1.38
CA ARG A 19 -1.11 3.20 0.61
C ARG A 19 -2.27 3.67 1.47
N VAL A 20 -2.24 4.93 1.88
CA VAL A 20 -3.30 5.54 2.68
C VAL A 20 -4.33 6.15 1.75
N ALA A 21 -5.58 5.68 1.85
CA ALA A 21 -6.68 6.23 1.07
C ALA A 21 -6.96 7.69 1.48
N GLY A 22 -7.17 8.55 0.49
CA GLY A 22 -7.60 9.92 0.75
C GLY A 22 -9.03 9.96 1.27
N VAL A 23 -9.34 10.99 2.05
CA VAL A 23 -10.69 11.30 2.52
C VAL A 23 -11.15 12.55 1.80
N ASP A 24 -12.11 12.40 0.88
CA ASP A 24 -12.79 13.50 0.20
C ASP A 24 -14.29 13.42 0.48
N ASN A 25 -14.77 14.27 1.40
CA ASN A 25 -16.17 14.32 1.79
C ASN A 25 -17.01 15.25 0.89
N ARG A 26 -16.42 15.90 -0.12
CA ARG A 26 -17.15 16.86 -0.99
C ARG A 26 -18.35 16.24 -1.71
N PRO A 27 -18.29 15.00 -2.22
CA PRO A 27 -19.45 14.35 -2.84
C PRO A 27 -20.58 14.12 -1.83
N GLU A 28 -20.26 13.58 -0.64
CA GLU A 28 -21.25 13.33 0.43
C GLU A 28 -21.88 14.65 0.92
N ILE A 29 -21.08 15.72 1.04
CA ILE A 29 -21.60 17.06 1.40
C ILE A 29 -22.59 17.55 0.34
N ALA A 30 -22.27 17.41 -0.96
CA ALA A 30 -23.16 17.86 -2.03
C ALA A 30 -24.51 17.11 -2.02
N GLU A 31 -24.50 15.79 -1.81
CA GLU A 31 -25.72 14.98 -1.69
C GLU A 31 -26.57 15.37 -0.46
N LEU A 32 -25.92 15.63 0.68
CA LEU A 32 -26.60 16.07 1.88
C LEU A 32 -27.18 17.48 1.73
N GLU A 33 -26.50 18.39 1.03
CA GLU A 33 -27.00 19.73 0.71
C GLU A 33 -28.27 19.67 -0.16
N GLU A 34 -28.29 18.77 -1.15
CA GLU A 34 -29.49 18.52 -1.96
C GLU A 34 -30.64 17.95 -1.13
N THR A 35 -30.33 17.00 -0.25
CA THR A 35 -31.30 16.39 0.67
C THR A 35 -31.91 17.43 1.61
N VAL A 36 -31.10 18.33 2.18
CA VAL A 36 -31.57 19.46 3.01
C VAL A 36 -32.55 20.33 2.23
N LYS A 37 -32.24 20.66 0.97
CA LYS A 37 -33.10 21.49 0.12
C LYS A 37 -34.43 20.81 -0.18
N GLU A 38 -34.42 19.51 -0.46
CA GLU A 38 -35.62 18.73 -0.72
C GLU A 38 -36.51 18.64 0.53
N LEU A 39 -35.95 18.26 1.67
CA LEU A 39 -36.68 18.13 2.94
C LEU A 39 -37.25 19.48 3.38
N SER A 40 -36.49 20.57 3.23
CA SER A 40 -36.97 21.93 3.52
C SER A 40 -38.18 22.30 2.65
N THR A 41 -38.14 21.94 1.36
CA THR A 41 -39.27 22.18 0.44
C THR A 41 -40.49 21.35 0.85
N ARG A 42 -40.32 20.06 1.14
CA ARG A 42 -41.40 19.18 1.61
C ARG A 42 -42.01 19.64 2.93
N LEU A 43 -41.20 20.18 3.85
CA LEU A 43 -41.68 20.68 5.12
C LEU A 43 -42.69 21.83 4.95
N THR A 44 -42.54 22.68 3.93
CA THR A 44 -43.47 23.79 3.67
C THR A 44 -44.89 23.34 3.30
N THR A 45 -45.04 22.11 2.80
CA THR A 45 -46.33 21.59 2.31
C THR A 45 -47.01 20.64 3.29
N LEU A 46 -46.30 20.21 4.35
CA LEU A 46 -46.78 19.26 5.34
C LEU A 46 -47.29 19.96 6.61
N ARG A 47 -48.17 19.28 7.36
CA ARG A 47 -48.71 19.75 8.65
C ARG A 47 -48.83 18.60 9.64
N GLY A 48 -48.88 18.95 10.93
CA GLY A 48 -49.03 17.98 12.02
C GLY A 48 -47.85 17.01 12.10
N THR A 49 -48.12 15.77 12.49
CA THR A 49 -47.09 14.74 12.75
C THR A 49 -46.17 14.46 11.56
N ALA A 50 -46.64 14.65 10.33
CA ALA A 50 -45.82 14.50 9.12
C ALA A 50 -44.77 15.61 8.98
N ALA A 51 -45.10 16.85 9.39
CA ALA A 51 -44.14 17.95 9.41
C ALA A 51 -43.08 17.72 10.50
N ASP A 52 -43.48 17.25 11.69
CA ASP A 52 -42.56 16.95 12.78
C ASP A 52 -41.54 15.86 12.39
N ALA A 53 -41.98 14.82 11.69
CA ALA A 53 -41.11 13.76 11.19
C ALA A 53 -40.07 14.29 10.18
N VAL A 54 -40.48 15.15 9.24
CA VAL A 54 -39.56 15.75 8.26
C VAL A 54 -38.61 16.75 8.91
N ALA A 55 -39.07 17.53 9.90
CA ALA A 55 -38.21 18.43 10.67
C ALA A 55 -37.12 17.66 11.43
N SER A 56 -37.47 16.51 12.04
CA SER A 56 -36.48 15.65 12.70
C SER A 56 -35.46 15.06 11.74
N GLN A 57 -35.87 14.67 10.52
CA GLN A 57 -34.95 14.20 9.49
C GLN A 57 -34.01 15.32 9.02
N LEU A 58 -34.55 16.52 8.79
CA LEU A 58 -33.79 17.69 8.39
C LEU A 58 -32.71 18.06 9.42
N GLN A 59 -33.03 17.96 10.71
CA GLN A 59 -32.05 18.18 11.77
C GLN A 59 -30.91 17.17 11.70
N GLY A 60 -31.21 15.87 11.58
CA GLY A 60 -30.17 14.84 11.51
C GLY A 60 -29.26 14.96 10.28
N VAL A 61 -29.82 15.34 9.13
CA VAL A 61 -29.04 15.61 7.91
C VAL A 61 -28.16 16.85 8.09
N SER A 62 -28.69 17.91 8.71
CA SER A 62 -27.94 19.14 9.00
C SER A 62 -26.76 18.89 9.96
N ASP A 63 -27.00 18.15 11.05
CA ASP A 63 -25.96 17.80 12.03
C ASP A 63 -24.83 16.99 11.37
N ARG A 64 -25.19 16.05 10.49
CA ARG A 64 -24.22 15.25 9.72
C ARG A 64 -23.40 16.12 8.78
N LEU A 65 -24.04 17.06 8.11
CA LEU A 65 -23.41 17.96 7.16
C LEU A 65 -22.43 18.92 7.85
N ASP A 66 -22.78 19.45 9.02
CA ASP A 66 -21.87 20.25 9.85
C ASP A 66 -20.66 19.42 10.33
N ALA A 67 -20.90 18.17 10.74
CA ALA A 67 -19.83 17.25 11.12
C ALA A 67 -18.88 16.89 9.97
N LEU A 68 -19.35 16.90 8.72
CA LEU A 68 -18.50 16.64 7.53
C LEU A 68 -17.76 17.89 7.06
N ARG A 69 -18.36 19.08 7.18
CA ARG A 69 -17.73 20.35 6.77
C ARG A 69 -16.47 20.70 7.55
N ILE A 70 -16.39 20.29 8.82
CA ILE A 70 -15.21 20.51 9.65
C ILE A 70 -14.08 19.50 9.40
N LYS A 71 -14.34 18.42 8.63
CA LYS A 71 -13.31 17.42 8.35
C LYS A 71 -12.38 17.92 7.24
N PRO A 72 -11.05 17.87 7.44
CA PRO A 72 -10.10 18.24 6.40
C PRO A 72 -10.18 17.25 5.23
N ILE A 73 -9.96 17.76 4.02
CA ILE A 73 -9.74 16.92 2.84
C ILE A 73 -8.31 16.39 2.94
N VAL A 74 -8.18 15.07 2.98
CA VAL A 74 -6.86 14.40 3.04
C VAL A 74 -6.63 13.74 1.69
N PRO A 75 -5.64 14.18 0.89
CA PRO A 75 -5.33 13.51 -0.36
C PRO A 75 -4.75 12.10 -0.10
N PRO A 76 -4.94 11.15 -1.03
CA PRO A 76 -4.27 9.86 -0.96
C PRO A 76 -2.76 10.07 -0.98
N HIS A 77 -2.05 9.37 -0.10
CA HIS A 77 -0.59 9.44 -0.03
C HIS A 77 0.00 8.07 0.29
N ILE A 78 1.30 7.97 0.06
CA ILE A 78 2.09 6.77 0.33
C ILE A 78 2.93 7.07 1.57
N GLU A 79 2.87 6.18 2.56
CA GLU A 79 3.69 6.23 3.75
C GLU A 79 4.61 5.01 3.78
N GLU A 80 5.89 5.23 4.00
CA GLU A 80 6.86 4.15 4.25
C GLU A 80 6.99 4.00 5.76
N ILE A 81 6.50 2.87 6.29
CA ILE A 81 6.56 2.57 7.72
C ILE A 81 7.74 1.65 7.97
N GLU A 82 8.66 2.07 8.83
CA GLU A 82 9.69 1.18 9.38
C GLU A 82 9.05 0.21 10.38
N LEU A 83 9.23 -1.09 10.14
CA LEU A 83 8.80 -2.15 11.03
C LEU A 83 9.85 -2.42 12.10
N ASP A 84 9.42 -2.94 13.25
CA ASP A 84 10.29 -3.31 14.37
C ASP A 84 11.22 -4.49 14.08
N THR A 85 11.15 -5.07 12.89
CA THR A 85 11.96 -6.21 12.44
C THR A 85 13.00 -5.79 11.41
N THR A 86 14.11 -6.51 11.37
CA THR A 86 15.11 -6.34 10.32
C THR A 86 14.93 -7.35 9.19
N TRP A 87 15.45 -7.03 8.02
CA TRP A 87 15.50 -7.98 6.90
C TRP A 87 16.27 -9.26 7.26
N GLY A 88 17.24 -9.20 8.18
CA GLY A 88 17.97 -10.37 8.66
C GLY A 88 17.12 -11.29 9.53
N GLU A 89 16.26 -10.72 10.38
CA GLU A 89 15.33 -11.50 11.20
C GLU A 89 14.26 -12.20 10.37
N ASP A 90 13.76 -11.54 9.32
CA ASP A 90 12.79 -12.14 8.41
C ASP A 90 13.43 -13.19 7.50
N TRP A 91 14.67 -12.97 7.05
CA TRP A 91 15.44 -13.95 6.29
C TRP A 91 15.63 -15.27 7.05
N ASP A 92 15.80 -15.17 8.37
CA ASP A 92 16.05 -16.31 9.25
C ASP A 92 14.80 -17.15 9.49
N LYS A 93 13.64 -16.50 9.48
CA LYS A 93 12.33 -17.14 9.63
C LYS A 93 11.78 -17.67 8.30
N ALA A 94 12.21 -17.11 7.18
CA ALA A 94 11.73 -17.46 5.85
C ALA A 94 12.34 -18.76 5.31
N ASP A 95 11.51 -19.53 4.59
CA ASP A 95 11.93 -20.67 3.78
C ASP A 95 12.49 -20.22 2.42
N ALA A 96 12.80 -21.17 1.54
CA ALA A 96 13.38 -20.84 0.22
C ALA A 96 12.46 -19.94 -0.63
N ALA A 97 11.14 -20.08 -0.51
CA ALA A 97 10.19 -19.25 -1.23
C ALA A 97 10.14 -17.83 -0.63
N GLY A 98 10.02 -17.72 0.70
CA GLY A 98 10.02 -16.41 1.38
C GLY A 98 11.33 -15.64 1.21
N ARG A 99 12.47 -16.33 1.16
CA ARG A 99 13.77 -15.71 0.85
C ARG A 99 13.84 -15.15 -0.57
N ARG A 100 13.20 -15.82 -1.54
CA ARG A 100 13.08 -15.30 -2.91
C ARG A 100 12.22 -14.04 -2.93
N GLU A 101 11.10 -14.03 -2.20
CA GLU A 101 10.26 -12.84 -2.08
C GLU A 101 11.02 -11.66 -1.45
N ILE A 102 11.78 -11.89 -0.38
CA ILE A 102 12.62 -10.86 0.26
C ILE A 102 13.62 -10.25 -0.72
N LEU A 103 14.27 -11.06 -1.57
CA LEU A 103 15.18 -10.54 -2.58
C LEU A 103 14.46 -9.72 -3.66
N LEU A 104 13.25 -10.11 -4.05
CA LEU A 104 12.45 -9.36 -5.01
C LEU A 104 11.99 -8.02 -4.42
N ASP A 105 11.56 -8.00 -3.16
CA ASP A 105 11.11 -6.79 -2.46
C ASP A 105 12.25 -5.78 -2.30
N LEU A 106 13.46 -6.27 -2.02
CA LEU A 106 14.69 -5.45 -1.98
C LEU A 106 15.27 -5.14 -3.37
N ASN A 107 14.64 -5.64 -4.43
CA ASN A 107 15.10 -5.56 -5.82
C ASN A 107 16.58 -6.00 -6.00
N VAL A 108 16.98 -7.04 -5.25
CA VAL A 108 18.32 -7.61 -5.25
C VAL A 108 18.39 -8.74 -6.28
N ARG A 109 19.25 -8.57 -7.27
CA ARG A 109 19.60 -9.62 -8.22
C ARG A 109 20.82 -10.38 -7.73
N VAL A 110 20.71 -11.71 -7.74
CA VAL A 110 21.83 -12.61 -7.44
C VAL A 110 22.26 -13.28 -8.74
N SER A 111 23.51 -13.10 -9.13
CA SER A 111 24.11 -13.77 -10.29
C SER A 111 25.22 -14.72 -9.85
N VAL A 112 25.39 -15.84 -10.56
CA VAL A 112 26.48 -16.80 -10.32
C VAL A 112 27.51 -16.64 -11.44
N GLY A 113 28.73 -16.26 -11.07
CA GLY A 113 29.85 -16.19 -12.01
C GLY A 113 30.18 -17.54 -12.65
N ALA A 114 30.56 -17.51 -13.93
CA ALA A 114 31.00 -18.70 -14.65
C ALA A 114 32.16 -19.39 -13.90
N PRO A 115 32.23 -20.73 -13.91
CA PRO A 115 33.34 -21.44 -13.27
C PRO A 115 34.63 -21.16 -14.04
N THR A 116 35.49 -20.29 -13.51
CA THR A 116 36.83 -20.03 -14.05
C THR A 116 37.85 -20.89 -13.31
N GLY A 117 38.49 -21.84 -14.02
CA GLY A 117 39.58 -22.66 -13.48
C GLY A 117 39.19 -23.55 -12.28
N TRP A 118 40.13 -23.77 -11.35
CA TRP A 118 39.93 -24.61 -10.14
C TRP A 118 38.61 -24.23 -9.47
N ARG A 119 37.73 -25.24 -9.30
CA ARG A 119 36.31 -25.11 -8.98
C ARG A 119 36.07 -24.34 -7.68
N ARG A 120 35.99 -23.01 -7.75
CA ARG A 120 35.58 -22.20 -6.60
C ARG A 120 34.16 -22.61 -6.18
N PRO A 121 33.89 -22.77 -4.87
CA PRO A 121 32.56 -23.02 -4.35
C PRO A 121 31.54 -22.03 -4.93
N VAL A 122 30.30 -22.47 -5.17
CA VAL A 122 29.22 -21.61 -5.69
C VAL A 122 29.04 -20.38 -4.80
N SER A 123 29.20 -20.52 -3.48
CA SER A 123 29.10 -19.43 -2.52
C SER A 123 30.09 -18.28 -2.77
N GLU A 124 31.27 -18.56 -3.32
CA GLU A 124 32.31 -17.57 -3.64
C GLU A 124 32.12 -16.93 -5.02
N ARG A 125 31.09 -17.36 -5.76
CA ARG A 125 30.76 -16.88 -7.12
C ARG A 125 29.45 -16.11 -7.16
N LEU A 126 28.84 -15.83 -6.01
CA LEU A 126 27.61 -15.06 -5.92
C LEU A 126 27.92 -13.58 -5.95
N THR A 127 27.34 -12.86 -6.91
CA THR A 127 27.34 -11.40 -6.95
C THR A 127 25.93 -10.90 -6.64
N PHE A 128 25.83 -9.95 -5.73
CA PHE A 128 24.56 -9.35 -5.29
C PHE A 128 24.52 -7.89 -5.76
N GLU A 129 23.56 -7.56 -6.61
CA GLU A 129 23.38 -6.21 -7.16
C GLU A 129 21.99 -5.70 -6.80
N ILE A 130 21.91 -4.52 -6.16
CA ILE A 130 20.64 -3.81 -5.96
C ILE A 130 20.35 -3.10 -7.27
N ARG A 131 19.29 -3.51 -7.96
CA ARG A 131 18.87 -2.81 -9.18
C ARG A 131 17.91 -1.69 -8.77
N ARG A 132 17.94 -0.55 -9.48
CA ARG A 132 16.80 0.37 -9.45
C ARG A 132 15.65 -0.29 -10.24
N PRO A 133 14.39 -0.22 -9.79
CA PRO A 133 13.26 -0.78 -10.53
C PRO A 133 13.28 -0.25 -11.96
N ASP A 134 13.28 -1.17 -12.93
CA ASP A 134 13.32 -0.87 -14.36
C ASP A 134 12.19 -1.67 -15.02
N PRO A 135 10.99 -1.08 -15.10
CA PRO A 135 9.76 -1.81 -15.38
C PRO A 135 9.77 -2.54 -16.73
N GLU A 136 10.53 -2.06 -17.70
CA GLU A 136 10.65 -2.72 -19.01
C GLU A 136 11.48 -4.00 -18.92
N ALA A 137 12.58 -3.98 -18.17
CA ALA A 137 13.47 -5.11 -18.06
C ALA A 137 12.95 -6.20 -17.12
N ASP A 138 12.14 -5.83 -16.13
CA ASP A 138 11.52 -6.76 -15.20
C ASP A 138 10.41 -7.56 -15.91
N ALA A 139 9.61 -6.92 -16.77
CA ALA A 139 8.62 -7.57 -17.62
C ALA A 139 9.26 -8.59 -18.60
N LEU A 140 10.42 -8.26 -19.17
CA LEU A 140 11.17 -9.16 -20.05
C LEU A 140 11.73 -10.39 -19.31
N MET A 141 12.13 -10.23 -18.06
CA MET A 141 12.70 -11.32 -17.26
C MET A 141 11.62 -12.29 -16.77
N GLU A 142 10.44 -11.79 -16.40
CA GLU A 142 9.29 -12.60 -16.06
C GLU A 142 8.82 -13.45 -17.25
N ALA A 143 8.77 -12.85 -18.45
CA ALA A 143 8.50 -13.58 -19.68
C ALA A 143 9.53 -14.69 -19.96
N ALA A 144 10.82 -14.42 -19.73
CA ALA A 144 11.89 -15.41 -19.91
C ALA A 144 11.87 -16.54 -18.87
N HIS A 145 11.35 -16.28 -17.66
CA HIS A 145 11.18 -17.31 -16.63
C HIS A 145 9.98 -18.21 -16.94
N GLN A 146 8.86 -17.62 -17.38
CA GLN A 146 7.68 -18.38 -17.81
C GLN A 146 7.93 -19.24 -19.05
N ALA A 147 8.81 -18.81 -19.95
CA ALA A 147 9.17 -19.57 -21.14
C ALA A 147 10.11 -20.78 -20.86
N ASN A 148 10.70 -20.87 -19.67
CA ASN A 148 11.62 -21.93 -19.26
C ASN A 148 11.00 -22.91 -18.23
N LEU A 149 9.69 -22.81 -17.98
CA LEU A 149 8.87 -23.77 -17.23
C LEU A 149 8.17 -24.73 -18.20
#